data_AF-A0A3N0C8S6-F1
#
_entry.id   AF-A0A3N0C8S6-F1
#
_cell.length_a   1.000
_cell.length_b   1.000
_cell.length_c   1.000
_cell.angle_alpha   90.00
_cell.angle_beta   90.00
_cell.angle_gamma   90.00
#
_symmetry.space_group_name_H-M   'P 1'
#
loop_
_entity.id
_entity.type
_entity.pdbx_description
1 polymer ?
#
loop_
_entity_poly.entity_id
_entity_poly.type
_entity_poly.pdbx_seq_one_letter_code
_entity_poly.pdbx_strand_id
1 'polypeptide(L)'
;MGGTTDDMMIAMDIVEFLEARTAEQESALREGSYTLGVSGNPDNAGGTLSLREHMLEECAQQRAIIAAWKEAADDEGITDPSQATGTIAIARRAMLILLAGAHRDHPDYNPDWAPELPTHTPGGPSTE
;
A
#
# COMPACT_ATOMS: atom_id res chain seq x y z
N MET A 1 -21.99 25.06 24.80
CA MET A 1 -20.61 24.83 25.28
C MET A 1 -20.54 23.41 25.79
N GLY A 2 -19.55 22.64 25.35
CA GLY A 2 -19.32 21.23 25.68
C GLY A 2 -20.06 20.31 24.71
N GLY A 3 -19.43 19.50 23.86
CA GLY A 3 -18.03 19.14 23.72
C GLY A 3 -18.03 17.90 22.84
N THR A 4 -17.94 18.09 21.52
CA THR A 4 -17.65 17.01 20.57
C THR A 4 -16.22 17.21 20.09
N THR A 5 -15.29 17.15 21.04
CA THR A 5 -13.95 16.68 20.71
C THR A 5 -14.04 15.18 20.84
N ASP A 6 -14.79 14.57 19.90
CA ASP A 6 -14.61 13.17 19.63
C ASP A 6 -13.14 13.08 19.23
N ASP A 7 -12.41 12.33 20.03
CA ASP A 7 -11.03 11.97 19.89
C ASP A 7 -10.88 11.17 18.58
N MET A 8 -11.09 11.83 17.44
CA MET A 8 -10.57 11.41 16.16
C MET A 8 -9.06 11.51 16.31
N MET A 9 -8.47 10.46 16.90
CA MET A 9 -7.22 9.93 16.37
C MET A 9 -7.42 9.92 14.86
N ILE A 10 -6.86 10.91 14.17
CA ILE A 10 -6.85 10.94 12.71
C ILE A 10 -6.10 9.66 12.34
N ALA A 11 -6.83 8.59 12.08
CA ALA A 11 -6.26 7.36 11.58
C ALA A 11 -5.53 7.77 10.30
N MET A 12 -4.23 7.50 10.25
CA MET A 12 -3.42 7.79 9.07
C MET A 12 -4.16 7.27 7.84
N ASP A 13 -4.26 8.08 6.79
CA ASP A 13 -4.95 7.66 5.57
C ASP A 13 -4.11 6.62 4.79
N ILE A 14 -4.76 5.74 4.01
CA ILE A 14 -4.05 4.72 3.21
C ILE A 14 -3.06 5.34 2.22
N VAL A 15 -3.37 6.52 1.67
CA VAL A 15 -2.46 7.25 0.77
C VAL A 15 -1.26 7.76 1.54
N GLU A 16 -1.47 8.39 2.70
CA GLU A 16 -0.37 8.88 3.56
C GLU A 16 0.54 7.74 4.03
N PHE A 17 -0.05 6.61 4.43
CA PHE A 17 0.68 5.40 4.78
C PHE A 17 1.56 4.92 3.63
N LEU A 18 0.99 4.79 2.43
CA LEU A 18 1.73 4.33 1.24
C LEU A 18 2.83 5.30 0.84
N GLU A 19 2.59 6.62 0.89
CA GLU A 19 3.61 7.64 0.63
C GLU A 19 4.79 7.54 1.61
N ALA A 20 4.50 7.38 2.90
CA ALA A 20 5.52 7.19 3.93
C ALA A 20 6.31 5.89 3.70
N ARG A 21 5.62 4.77 3.46
CA ARG A 21 6.25 3.46 3.25
C ARG A 21 7.14 3.45 2.00
N THR A 22 6.69 4.02 0.90
CA THR A 22 7.50 4.12 -0.32
C THR A 22 8.71 5.03 -0.10
N ALA A 23 8.56 6.18 0.57
CA ALA A 23 9.67 7.08 0.86
C ALA A 23 10.73 6.45 1.78
N GLU A 24 10.32 5.67 2.79
CA GLU A 24 11.21 4.91 3.66
C GLU A 24 11.97 3.83 2.89
N GLN A 25 11.29 3.08 2.02
CA GLN A 25 11.93 2.08 1.16
C GLN A 25 12.94 2.71 0.21
N GLU A 26 12.59 3.82 -0.45
CA GLU A 26 13.53 4.56 -1.31
C GLU A 26 14.76 5.04 -0.53
N SER A 27 14.56 5.55 0.68
CA SER A 27 15.65 6.00 1.55
C SER A 27 16.55 4.84 1.96
N ALA A 28 15.99 3.72 2.40
CA ALA A 28 16.75 2.53 2.79
C ALA A 28 17.54 1.93 1.61
N LEU A 29 16.94 1.89 0.42
CA LEU A 29 17.61 1.47 -0.81
C LEU A 29 18.73 2.45 -1.21
N ARG A 30 18.56 3.74 -0.96
CA ARG A 30 19.57 4.77 -1.26
C ARG A 30 20.76 4.72 -0.31
N GLU A 31 20.50 4.49 0.96
CA GLU A 31 21.51 4.36 2.02
C GLU A 31 22.25 3.01 1.97
N GLY A 32 21.72 2.04 1.22
CA GLY A 32 22.26 0.67 1.19
C GLY A 32 21.96 -0.12 2.47
N SER A 33 21.02 0.37 3.30
CA SER A 33 20.57 -0.28 4.54
C SER A 33 19.49 -1.34 4.30
N TYR A 34 19.03 -1.48 3.06
CA TYR A 34 18.07 -2.50 2.66
C TYR A 34 18.71 -3.89 2.62
N THR A 35 18.80 -4.56 3.77
CA THR A 35 19.16 -5.97 3.87
C THR A 35 17.90 -6.82 3.69
N LEU A 36 17.54 -7.11 2.44
CA LEU A 36 16.70 -8.29 2.19
C LEU A 36 17.48 -9.49 2.75
N GLY A 37 16.83 -10.40 3.48
CA GLY A 37 17.46 -11.57 4.13
C GLY A 37 18.11 -12.57 3.17
N VAL A 38 19.08 -12.13 2.37
CA VAL A 38 19.91 -12.93 1.50
C VAL A 38 20.97 -13.57 2.38
N SER A 39 20.60 -14.71 2.95
CA SER A 39 21.56 -15.73 3.33
C SER A 39 22.16 -16.30 2.04
N GLY A 40 23.03 -15.53 1.39
CA GLY A 40 23.56 -15.84 0.06
C GLY A 40 24.92 -15.20 -0.14
N ASN A 41 25.93 -16.06 -0.03
CA ASN A 41 27.36 -15.91 -0.32
C ASN A 41 27.81 -14.57 -0.98
N PRO A 42 28.79 -13.84 -0.41
CA PRO A 42 29.26 -12.54 -0.90
C PRO A 42 30.03 -12.57 -2.25
N ASP A 43 30.14 -13.72 -2.90
CA ASP A 43 30.95 -13.90 -4.14
C ASP A 43 30.26 -13.44 -5.43
N ASN A 44 29.06 -12.84 -5.36
CA ASN A 44 28.30 -12.40 -6.54
C ASN A 44 28.01 -10.89 -6.51
N ALA A 45 29.06 -10.09 -6.35
CA ALA A 45 28.99 -8.62 -6.31
C ALA A 45 28.58 -7.96 -7.65
N GLY A 46 28.30 -8.75 -8.70
CA GLY A 46 27.80 -8.26 -9.99
C GLY A 46 26.28 -8.10 -10.09
N GLY A 47 25.49 -8.57 -9.11
CA GLY A 47 24.01 -8.62 -9.18
C GLY A 47 23.27 -7.73 -8.18
N THR A 48 23.96 -7.04 -7.27
CA THR A 48 23.35 -6.19 -6.24
C THR A 48 22.97 -4.80 -6.75
N LEU A 49 23.71 -4.27 -7.74
CA LEU A 49 23.36 -3.02 -8.42
C LEU A 49 22.05 -3.16 -9.19
N SER A 50 21.87 -4.26 -9.96
CA SER A 50 20.64 -4.49 -10.72
C SER A 50 19.42 -4.71 -9.83
N LEU A 51 19.56 -5.42 -8.70
CA LEU A 51 18.47 -5.59 -7.74
C LEU A 51 18.06 -4.24 -7.13
N ARG A 52 19.03 -3.44 -6.68
CA ARG A 52 18.76 -2.11 -6.12
C ARG A 52 18.07 -1.20 -7.14
N GLU A 53 18.52 -1.21 -8.40
CA GLU A 53 17.89 -0.45 -9.49
C GLU A 53 16.45 -0.88 -9.73
N HIS A 54 16.20 -2.20 -9.79
CA HIS A 54 14.84 -2.73 -9.91
C HIS A 54 13.93 -2.32 -8.74
N MET A 55 14.43 -2.38 -7.50
CA MET A 55 13.63 -1.98 -6.33
C MET A 55 13.35 -0.48 -6.29
N LEU A 56 14.27 0.36 -6.80
CA LEU A 56 14.03 1.79 -6.97
C LEU A 56 12.98 2.05 -8.07
N GLU A 57 12.97 1.25 -9.14
CA GLU A 57 11.94 1.31 -10.18
C GLU A 57 10.57 0.89 -9.64
N GLU A 58 10.50 -0.15 -8.80
CA GLU A 58 9.26 -0.54 -8.09
C GLU A 58 8.74 0.61 -7.22
N CYS A 59 9.61 1.28 -6.46
CA CYS A 59 9.21 2.45 -5.66
C CYS A 59 8.71 3.60 -6.55
N ALA A 60 9.36 3.83 -7.70
CA ALA A 60 8.91 4.85 -8.66
C ALA A 60 7.52 4.51 -9.22
N GLN A 61 7.26 3.23 -9.52
CA GLN A 61 5.96 2.76 -9.99
C GLN A 61 4.87 2.90 -8.91
N GLN A 62 5.19 2.59 -7.64
CA GLN A 62 4.27 2.83 -6.52
C GLN A 62 3.92 4.32 -6.40
N ARG A 63 4.92 5.22 -6.46
CA ARG A 63 4.68 6.67 -6.47
C ARG A 63 3.80 7.11 -7.63
N ALA A 64 3.99 6.54 -8.83
CA ALA A 64 3.16 6.85 -9.99
C ALA A 64 1.70 6.42 -9.80
N ILE A 65 1.46 5.24 -9.21
CA ILE A 65 0.11 4.75 -8.89
C ILE A 65 -0.57 5.68 -7.86
N ILE A 66 0.15 6.07 -6.81
CA ILE A 66 -0.35 6.98 -5.78
C ILE A 66 -0.67 8.35 -6.38
N ALA A 67 0.23 8.91 -7.20
CA ALA A 67 0.00 10.18 -7.87
C ALA A 67 -1.21 10.14 -8.81
N ALA A 68 -1.34 9.08 -9.60
CA ALA A 68 -2.49 8.89 -10.49
C ALA A 68 -3.81 8.75 -9.73
N TRP A 69 -3.79 8.15 -8.54
CA TRP A 69 -4.95 8.17 -7.65
C TRP A 69 -5.29 9.57 -7.18
N LYS A 70 -4.31 10.34 -6.67
CA LYS A 70 -4.52 11.70 -6.15
C LYS A 70 -5.07 12.64 -7.22
N GLU A 71 -4.53 12.58 -8.44
CA GLU A 71 -5.02 13.36 -9.58
C GLU A 71 -6.48 13.03 -9.90
N ALA A 72 -6.81 11.74 -10.02
CA ALA A 72 -8.18 11.33 -10.28
C ALA A 72 -9.15 11.65 -9.13
N ALA A 73 -8.68 11.56 -7.88
CA ALA A 73 -9.47 11.88 -6.71
C ALA A 73 -9.78 13.39 -6.66
N ASP A 74 -8.83 14.26 -7.01
CA ASP A 74 -9.05 15.70 -7.12
C ASP A 74 -10.09 16.05 -8.20
N ASP A 75 -9.96 15.46 -9.40
CA ASP A 75 -10.91 15.63 -10.51
C ASP A 75 -12.34 15.17 -10.15
N GLU A 76 -12.46 14.10 -9.36
CA GLU A 76 -13.72 13.50 -8.95
C GLU A 76 -14.27 14.08 -7.62
N GLY A 77 -13.52 14.96 -6.95
CA GLY A 77 -13.88 15.54 -5.65
C GLY A 77 -13.88 14.53 -4.49
N ILE A 78 -13.09 13.47 -4.61
CA ILE A 78 -12.94 12.40 -3.61
C ILE A 78 -11.83 12.79 -2.63
N THR A 79 -12.17 12.97 -1.36
CA THR A 79 -11.20 13.29 -0.29
C THR A 79 -10.74 12.09 0.50
N ASP A 80 -11.51 11.01 0.51
CA ASP A 80 -11.22 9.76 1.22
C ASP A 80 -11.36 8.59 0.24
N PRO A 81 -10.34 7.74 0.07
CA PRO A 81 -10.41 6.54 -0.76
C PRO A 81 -11.56 5.60 -0.43
N SER A 82 -12.04 5.60 0.82
CA SER A 82 -13.20 4.83 1.24
C SER A 82 -14.50 5.25 0.53
N GLN A 83 -14.57 6.50 0.07
CA GLN A 83 -15.72 7.11 -0.61
C GLN A 83 -15.70 6.91 -2.13
N ALA A 84 -14.70 6.20 -2.66
CA ALA A 84 -14.60 5.92 -4.09
C ALA A 84 -15.87 5.19 -4.59
N THR A 85 -16.62 5.85 -5.49
CA THR A 85 -17.82 5.28 -6.10
C THR A 85 -17.68 5.18 -7.62
N GLY A 86 -18.26 4.14 -8.21
CA GLY A 86 -18.11 3.85 -9.64
C GLY A 86 -16.91 2.95 -9.95
N THR A 87 -17.00 2.20 -11.05
CA THR A 87 -16.10 1.07 -11.36
C THR A 87 -14.63 1.47 -11.41
N ILE A 88 -14.30 2.63 -11.99
CA ILE A 88 -12.91 3.07 -12.16
C ILE A 88 -12.33 3.53 -10.81
N ALA A 89 -13.07 4.32 -10.03
CA ALA A 89 -12.64 4.76 -8.71
C ALA A 89 -12.44 3.58 -7.76
N ILE A 90 -13.34 2.59 -7.80
CA ILE A 90 -13.20 1.33 -7.05
C ILE A 90 -11.95 0.56 -7.47
N ALA A 91 -11.67 0.47 -8.79
CA ALA A 91 -10.49 -0.22 -9.28
C ALA A 91 -9.19 0.44 -8.80
N ARG A 92 -9.11 1.78 -8.82
CA ARG A 92 -7.95 2.51 -8.31
C ARG A 92 -7.81 2.37 -6.79
N ARG A 93 -8.91 2.46 -6.03
CA ARG A 93 -8.93 2.16 -4.58
C ARG A 93 -8.41 0.74 -4.30
N ALA A 94 -8.84 -0.25 -5.09
CA ALA A 94 -8.39 -1.63 -4.94
C ALA A 94 -6.87 -1.76 -5.16
N MET A 95 -6.28 -0.98 -6.08
CA MET A 95 -4.82 -0.94 -6.25
C MET A 95 -4.12 -0.43 -4.98
N LEU A 96 -4.64 0.62 -4.32
CA LEU A 96 -4.08 1.11 -3.05
C LEU A 96 -4.16 0.05 -1.95
N ILE A 97 -5.31 -0.65 -1.84
CA ILE A 97 -5.50 -1.75 -0.89
C ILE A 97 -4.48 -2.87 -1.11
N LEU A 98 -4.25 -3.25 -2.37
CA LEU A 98 -3.26 -4.27 -2.72
C LEU A 98 -1.83 -3.84 -2.36
N LEU A 99 -1.48 -2.57 -2.62
CA LEU A 99 -0.18 -2.02 -2.21
C LEU A 99 -0.03 -2.02 -0.69
N ALA A 100 -1.06 -1.60 0.05
CA ALA A 100 -1.03 -1.56 1.51
C ALA A 100 -0.92 -2.97 2.12
N GLY A 101 -1.53 -3.97 1.48
CA GLY A 101 -1.43 -5.37 1.90
C GLY A 101 -0.01 -5.93 1.93
N ALA A 102 0.91 -5.40 1.11
CA ALA A 102 2.34 -5.76 1.16
C ALA A 102 3.03 -5.30 2.46
N HIS A 103 2.39 -4.43 3.22
CA HIS A 103 2.90 -3.85 4.46
C HIS A 103 2.03 -4.20 5.68
N ARG A 104 1.22 -5.27 5.59
CA ARG A 104 0.26 -5.67 6.66
C ARG A 104 0.92 -5.94 8.03
N ASP A 105 2.20 -6.27 8.04
CA ASP A 105 2.97 -6.55 9.26
C ASP A 105 3.55 -5.27 9.90
N HIS A 106 3.32 -4.11 9.28
CA HIS A 106 3.76 -2.81 9.81
C HIS A 106 2.86 -2.35 10.97
N PRO A 107 3.41 -1.76 12.06
CA PRO A 107 2.62 -1.32 13.21
C PRO A 107 1.55 -0.28 12.85
N ASP A 108 1.82 0.55 11.84
CA ASP A 108 0.89 1.60 11.39
C ASP A 108 -0.10 1.13 10.31
N TYR A 109 -0.09 -0.16 9.96
CA TYR A 109 -1.08 -0.71 9.04
C TYR A 109 -2.45 -0.74 9.71
N ASN A 110 -3.47 -0.19 9.04
CA ASN A 110 -4.86 -0.30 9.49
C ASN A 110 -5.52 -1.57 8.91
N PRO A 111 -6.00 -2.52 9.73
CA PRO A 111 -6.71 -3.72 9.29
C PRO A 111 -7.97 -3.44 8.45
N ASP A 112 -8.60 -2.27 8.60
CA ASP A 112 -9.78 -1.88 7.83
C ASP A 112 -9.47 -1.66 6.34
N TRP A 113 -8.20 -1.55 5.96
CA TRP A 113 -7.77 -1.52 4.57
C TRP A 113 -7.71 -2.90 3.92
N ALA A 114 -7.80 -3.97 4.71
CA ALA A 114 -7.79 -5.32 4.15
C ALA A 114 -8.97 -5.49 3.18
N PRO A 115 -8.75 -6.13 2.01
CA PRO A 115 -9.86 -6.42 1.12
C PRO A 115 -10.87 -7.30 1.85
N GLU A 116 -12.16 -6.99 1.72
CA GLU A 116 -13.21 -7.89 2.18
C GLU A 116 -13.05 -9.23 1.44
N LEU A 117 -12.56 -10.25 2.13
CA LEU A 117 -12.49 -11.59 1.58
C LEU A 117 -13.92 -12.08 1.37
N PRO A 118 -14.25 -12.67 0.21
CA PRO A 118 -15.57 -13.27 0.02
C PRO A 118 -15.76 -14.36 1.07
N THR A 119 -16.65 -14.12 2.03
CA THR A 119 -17.04 -15.09 3.06
C THR A 119 -17.96 -16.19 2.50
N HIS A 120 -18.44 -16.03 1.27
CA HIS A 120 -19.21 -17.03 0.53
C HIS A 120 -18.32 -17.70 -0.52
N THR A 121 -17.80 -18.89 -0.22
CA THR A 121 -17.45 -19.86 -1.26
C THR A 121 -18.76 -20.42 -1.85
N PRO A 122 -19.07 -20.21 -3.14
CA PRO A 122 -20.21 -20.87 -3.76
C PRO A 122 -19.89 -22.36 -3.92
N GLY A 123 -20.55 -23.21 -3.12
CA GLY A 123 -20.58 -24.66 -3.34
C GLY A 123 -19.55 -25.47 -2.57
N GLY A 124 -19.78 -25.69 -1.27
CA GLY A 124 -19.36 -26.96 -0.66
C GLY A 124 -20.39 -28.02 -1.04
N PRO A 125 -20.00 -29.23 -1.50
CA PRO A 125 -20.98 -30.28 -1.78
C PRO A 125 -21.63 -30.73 -0.47
N SER A 126 -22.93 -30.46 -0.33
CA SER A 126 -23.79 -31.21 0.59
C SER A 126 -23.75 -32.66 0.15
N THR A 127 -22.95 -33.47 0.84
CA THR A 127 -22.97 -34.92 0.69
C THR A 127 -23.99 -35.42 1.70
N GLU A 128 -25.22 -35.66 1.22
CA GLU A 128 -26.15 -36.60 1.86
C GLU A 128 -25.78 -38.04 1.47
#